data_AF-A0A956IVP8-F1
#
_entry.id   AF-A0A956IVP8-F1
#
_cell.length_a   1.000
_cell.length_b   1.000
_cell.length_c   1.000
_cell.angle_alpha   90.00
_cell.angle_beta   90.00
_cell.angle_gamma   90.00
#
_symmetry.space_group_name_H-M   'P 1'
#
loop_
_entity.id
_entity.type
_entity.pdbx_description
1 polymer ?
#
loop_
_entity_poly.entity_id
_entity_poly.type
_entity_poly.pdbx_seq_one_letter_code
_entity_poly.pdbx_strand_id
1 'polypeptide(L)'
;IPLRLKVDDPARLGAAAAPGEGERIFDPGVAAQITEILADPLARVRGLHGRGPFVLPYPVAIKTGTSSGYRDTWTVGFSHERTVAVWVGNADGSGTASLTGASGAGYLFADVMRRAMDDVAARAPLWDPELLVAVDVCPLSGAPAGPACPESVRRLERRRGEHDHTDRLDEPCTMHQHVRRDAAAASGWRCDPRGTTSAVVLGDAYEEWLLAHGPRDPTTPWISEGGTPGCGDPGGQTPTLRVSTPANGSVILLGARGGAEAQVIEVEVRVEPPALAASLGELEIVVDGEVAARTGWPFRATIPARAGDHEILARPADPGLSARFEPSRIAVR
;
A
#
# COMPACT_ATOMS: atom_id res chain seq x y z
N ILE A 1 11.64 -34.21 -35.92
CA ILE A 1 13.04 -33.90 -36.30
C ILE A 1 13.85 -33.90 -35.01
N PRO A 2 14.90 -34.72 -34.86
CA PRO A 2 15.72 -34.67 -33.65
C PRO A 2 16.35 -33.28 -33.50
N LEU A 3 16.33 -32.73 -32.29
CA LEU A 3 17.02 -31.48 -31.96
C LEU A 3 18.49 -31.60 -32.36
N ARG A 4 18.93 -30.80 -33.34
CA ARG A 4 20.35 -30.67 -33.69
C ARG A 4 20.92 -29.53 -32.87
N LEU A 5 21.80 -29.85 -31.92
CA LEU A 5 22.54 -28.85 -31.18
C LEU A 5 23.58 -28.23 -32.11
N LYS A 6 23.44 -26.95 -32.42
CA LYS A 6 24.46 -26.18 -33.14
C LYS A 6 25.03 -25.15 -32.17
N VAL A 7 26.30 -25.29 -31.82
CA VAL A 7 27.05 -24.25 -31.13
C VAL A 7 27.63 -23.37 -32.23
N ASP A 8 27.07 -22.17 -32.43
CA ASP A 8 27.43 -21.32 -33.56
C ASP A 8 28.89 -20.86 -33.49
N ASP A 9 29.38 -20.49 -32.29
CA ASP A 9 30.78 -20.20 -32.04
C ASP A 9 31.08 -20.32 -30.52
N PRO A 10 31.80 -21.36 -30.07
CA PRO A 10 32.20 -21.51 -28.68
C PRO A 10 33.05 -20.34 -28.15
N ALA A 11 33.68 -19.55 -29.02
CA ALA A 11 34.48 -18.38 -28.66
C ALA A 11 33.65 -17.09 -28.52
N ARG A 12 32.42 -17.03 -29.06
CA ARG A 12 31.44 -15.93 -28.85
C ARG A 12 30.61 -16.09 -27.59
N LEU A 13 30.52 -17.31 -27.06
CA LEU A 13 30.41 -17.49 -25.62
C LEU A 13 31.75 -16.99 -25.08
N GLY A 14 31.90 -15.67 -24.91
CA GLY A 14 33.15 -15.08 -24.43
C GLY A 14 33.66 -15.92 -23.27
N ALA A 15 34.98 -16.17 -23.23
CA ALA A 15 35.63 -16.99 -22.20
C ALA A 15 34.87 -16.81 -20.91
N ALA A 16 34.15 -17.86 -20.47
CA ALA A 16 33.11 -17.72 -19.45
C ALA A 16 33.67 -16.83 -18.36
N ALA A 17 33.19 -15.57 -18.32
CA ALA A 17 33.75 -14.57 -17.43
C ALA A 17 33.75 -15.24 -16.06
N ALA A 18 34.90 -15.23 -15.37
CA ALA A 18 34.99 -15.95 -14.11
C ALA A 18 33.78 -15.52 -13.26
N PRO A 19 33.01 -16.43 -12.64
CA PRO A 19 31.80 -16.05 -11.92
C PRO A 19 32.11 -14.87 -10.98
N GLY A 20 31.63 -13.67 -11.33
CA GLY A 20 32.00 -12.39 -10.71
C GLY A 20 32.48 -11.27 -11.64
N GLU A 21 32.86 -11.53 -12.89
CA GLU A 21 33.36 -10.52 -13.86
C GLU A 21 32.25 -9.83 -14.69
N GLY A 22 31.08 -9.61 -14.09
CA GLY A 22 29.95 -8.93 -14.73
C GLY A 22 29.71 -7.53 -14.16
N GLU A 23 29.29 -6.58 -15.00
CA GLU A 23 28.75 -5.31 -14.51
C GLU A 23 27.38 -5.56 -13.86
N ARG A 24 27.20 -5.03 -12.64
CA ARG A 24 25.91 -5.11 -11.94
C ARG A 24 24.93 -4.12 -12.54
N ILE A 25 23.91 -4.62 -13.23
CA ILE A 25 22.85 -3.80 -13.84
C ILE A 25 21.66 -3.61 -12.88
N PHE A 26 21.37 -4.59 -12.02
CA PHE A 26 20.27 -4.54 -11.05
C PHE A 26 20.77 -4.77 -9.61
N ASP A 27 20.05 -4.16 -8.66
CA ASP A 27 20.17 -4.50 -7.24
C ASP A 27 19.85 -5.99 -7.00
N PRO A 28 20.61 -6.72 -6.17
CA PRO A 28 20.36 -8.13 -5.88
C PRO A 28 18.95 -8.43 -5.40
N GLY A 29 18.39 -7.57 -4.55
CA GLY A 29 17.03 -7.72 -4.02
C GLY A 29 15.98 -7.52 -5.10
N VAL A 30 16.17 -6.57 -6.02
CA VAL A 30 15.31 -6.42 -7.22
C VAL A 30 15.35 -7.70 -8.07
N ALA A 31 16.54 -8.22 -8.35
CA ALA A 31 16.71 -9.42 -9.15
C ALA A 31 16.07 -10.65 -8.47
N ALA A 32 16.24 -10.79 -7.15
CA ALA A 32 15.62 -11.83 -6.34
C ALA A 32 14.09 -11.73 -6.39
N GLN A 33 13.51 -10.54 -6.22
CA GLN A 33 12.07 -10.32 -6.27
C GLN A 33 11.47 -10.71 -7.63
N ILE A 34 12.10 -10.29 -8.73
CA ILE A 34 11.65 -10.65 -10.08
C ILE A 34 11.76 -12.16 -10.28
N THR A 35 12.84 -12.78 -9.79
CA THR A 35 13.05 -14.22 -9.90
C THR A 35 12.00 -15.00 -9.14
N GLU A 36 11.64 -14.58 -7.94
CA GLU A 36 10.57 -15.16 -7.13
C GLU A 36 9.23 -15.12 -7.87
N ILE A 37 8.83 -13.95 -8.40
CA ILE A 37 7.60 -13.77 -9.17
C ILE A 37 7.56 -14.71 -10.39
N LEU A 38 8.69 -14.83 -11.11
CA LEU A 38 8.80 -15.67 -12.30
C LEU A 38 8.87 -17.17 -11.98
N ALA A 39 9.25 -17.54 -10.76
CA ALA A 39 9.35 -18.92 -10.30
C ALA A 39 8.03 -19.41 -9.66
N ASP A 40 7.24 -18.52 -9.05
CA ASP A 40 5.96 -18.85 -8.39
C ASP A 40 4.98 -19.56 -9.36
N PRO A 41 4.65 -20.85 -9.13
CA PRO A 41 3.68 -21.58 -9.95
C PRO A 41 2.25 -21.02 -9.84
N LEU A 42 1.86 -20.48 -8.69
CA LEU A 42 0.53 -19.91 -8.47
C LEU A 42 0.38 -18.58 -9.21
N ALA A 43 1.41 -17.73 -9.19
CA ALA A 43 1.43 -16.48 -9.97
C ALA A 43 1.26 -16.74 -11.48
N ARG A 44 1.75 -17.88 -11.97
CA ARG A 44 1.76 -18.22 -13.40
C ARG A 44 0.56 -19.05 -13.86
N VAL A 45 -0.30 -19.53 -12.96
CA VAL A 45 -1.37 -20.48 -13.27
C VAL A 45 -2.30 -19.99 -14.38
N ARG A 46 -2.68 -18.71 -14.37
CA ARG A 46 -3.61 -18.11 -15.35
C ARG A 46 -2.99 -17.93 -16.74
N GLY A 47 -1.70 -17.61 -16.81
CA GLY A 47 -1.01 -17.34 -18.08
C GLY A 47 -0.39 -18.59 -18.73
N LEU A 48 -0.07 -19.60 -17.93
CA LEU A 48 0.62 -20.82 -18.37
C LEU A 48 -0.26 -22.09 -18.28
N HIS A 49 -1.56 -21.92 -18.08
CA HIS A 49 -2.57 -22.99 -18.05
C HIS A 49 -2.31 -24.07 -16.97
N GLY A 50 -1.78 -23.68 -15.81
CA GLY A 50 -1.52 -24.60 -14.70
C GLY A 50 -0.47 -25.67 -15.01
N ARG A 51 -0.87 -26.96 -15.02
CA ARG A 51 0.02 -28.14 -15.25
C ARG A 51 0.46 -28.28 -16.72
N GLY A 52 0.94 -27.19 -17.33
CA GLY A 52 1.53 -27.17 -18.67
C GLY A 52 2.98 -27.67 -18.69
N PRO A 53 3.74 -27.44 -19.78
CA PRO A 53 5.13 -27.93 -19.92
C PRO A 53 6.10 -27.41 -18.85
N PHE A 54 5.70 -26.35 -18.13
CA PHE A 54 6.49 -25.63 -17.16
C PHE A 54 6.55 -26.27 -15.77
N VAL A 55 5.94 -27.44 -15.59
CA VAL A 55 6.15 -28.27 -14.40
C VAL A 55 7.47 -29.03 -14.58
N LEU A 56 8.54 -28.44 -14.04
CA LEU A 56 9.88 -29.01 -14.02
C LEU A 56 10.18 -29.60 -12.62
N PRO A 57 11.03 -30.62 -12.51
CA PRO A 57 11.35 -31.27 -11.23
C PRO A 57 12.26 -30.41 -10.32
N TYR A 58 12.42 -29.13 -10.64
CA TYR A 58 13.23 -28.15 -9.92
C TYR A 58 12.70 -26.73 -10.20
N PRO A 59 13.00 -25.76 -9.32
CA PRO A 59 12.62 -24.37 -9.52
C PRO A 59 13.25 -23.78 -10.78
N VAL A 60 12.43 -23.13 -11.61
CA VAL A 60 12.86 -22.38 -12.79
C VAL A 60 12.01 -21.13 -12.91
N ALA A 61 12.66 -19.98 -13.02
CA ALA A 61 12.00 -18.71 -13.33
C ALA A 61 11.70 -18.67 -14.82
N ILE A 62 10.45 -18.45 -15.23
CA ILE A 62 10.04 -18.59 -16.64
C ILE A 62 9.14 -17.43 -17.06
N LYS A 63 9.43 -16.86 -18.24
CA LYS A 63 8.58 -15.91 -18.93
C LYS A 63 8.30 -16.34 -20.36
N THR A 64 7.02 -16.28 -20.74
CA THR A 64 6.55 -16.49 -22.12
C THR A 64 6.32 -15.16 -22.84
N GLY A 65 6.40 -15.18 -24.18
CA GLY A 65 6.05 -14.05 -25.05
C GLY A 65 5.36 -14.54 -26.33
N THR A 66 4.41 -13.76 -26.83
CA THR A 66 3.73 -14.01 -28.12
C THR A 66 3.63 -12.67 -28.84
N SER A 67 4.14 -12.57 -30.07
CA SER A 67 4.00 -11.34 -30.86
C SER A 67 2.62 -11.23 -31.52
N SER A 68 2.22 -10.02 -31.90
CA SER A 68 0.92 -9.77 -32.56
C SER A 68 0.81 -10.56 -33.86
N GLY A 69 -0.38 -11.12 -34.13
CA GLY A 69 -0.59 -11.97 -35.31
C GLY A 69 0.13 -13.32 -35.25
N TYR A 70 0.58 -13.74 -34.05
CA TYR A 70 1.24 -15.02 -33.81
C TYR A 70 2.51 -15.25 -34.64
N ARG A 71 3.26 -14.20 -35.01
CA ARG A 71 4.50 -14.34 -35.80
C ARG A 71 5.59 -15.05 -35.02
N ASP A 72 5.69 -14.74 -33.73
CA ASP A 72 6.74 -15.21 -32.84
C ASP A 72 6.15 -15.71 -31.54
N THR A 73 6.71 -16.82 -31.06
CA THR A 73 6.51 -17.33 -29.71
C THR A 73 7.88 -17.48 -29.05
N TRP A 74 7.99 -16.95 -27.84
CA TRP A 74 9.21 -16.99 -27.03
C TRP A 74 8.91 -17.66 -25.69
N THR A 75 9.88 -18.43 -25.21
CA THR A 75 9.96 -18.82 -23.81
C THR A 75 11.40 -18.67 -23.36
N VAL A 76 11.60 -17.84 -22.33
CA VAL A 76 12.90 -17.64 -21.70
C VAL A 76 12.76 -18.02 -20.25
N GLY A 77 13.75 -18.74 -19.73
CA GLY A 77 13.78 -19.08 -18.33
C GLY A 77 15.16 -19.52 -17.87
N PHE A 78 15.34 -19.57 -16.56
CA PHE A 78 16.64 -19.83 -15.97
C PHE A 78 16.53 -20.60 -14.64
N SER A 79 17.53 -21.42 -14.38
CA SER A 79 17.95 -21.84 -13.04
C SER A 79 19.13 -20.99 -12.59
N HIS A 80 19.69 -21.27 -11.41
CA HIS A 80 20.94 -20.64 -11.00
C HIS A 80 22.11 -21.00 -11.95
N GLU A 81 22.08 -22.19 -12.55
CA GLU A 81 23.20 -22.74 -13.33
C GLU A 81 23.09 -22.49 -14.83
N ARG A 82 21.87 -22.32 -15.36
CA ARG A 82 21.61 -22.29 -16.80
C ARG A 82 20.49 -21.33 -17.14
N THR A 83 20.67 -20.59 -18.24
CA THR A 83 19.64 -19.79 -18.91
C THR A 83 19.32 -20.43 -20.26
N VAL A 84 18.03 -20.60 -20.55
CA VAL A 84 17.54 -21.14 -21.82
C VAL A 84 16.55 -20.15 -22.43
N ALA A 85 16.74 -19.84 -23.70
CA ALA A 85 15.82 -19.05 -24.51
C ALA A 85 15.42 -19.85 -25.74
N VAL A 86 14.11 -20.00 -25.96
CA VAL A 86 13.55 -20.68 -27.12
C VAL A 86 12.65 -19.70 -27.86
N TRP A 87 12.90 -19.59 -29.16
CA TRP A 87 12.04 -18.93 -30.12
C TRP A 87 11.49 -19.96 -31.10
N VAL A 88 10.22 -19.80 -31.45
CA VAL A 88 9.63 -20.48 -32.61
C VAL A 88 8.87 -19.44 -33.43
N GLY A 89 9.08 -19.45 -34.73
CA GLY A 89 8.44 -18.57 -35.69
C GLY A 89 8.82 -18.97 -37.11
N ASN A 90 8.14 -18.36 -38.08
CA ASN A 90 8.53 -18.52 -39.48
C ASN A 90 9.64 -17.52 -39.81
N ALA A 91 10.70 -17.99 -40.47
CA ALA A 91 11.86 -17.15 -40.80
C ALA A 91 11.53 -15.99 -41.74
N ASP A 92 10.41 -16.07 -42.48
CA ASP A 92 9.88 -15.03 -43.35
C ASP A 92 8.99 -14.01 -42.62
N GLY A 93 8.79 -14.17 -41.30
CA GLY A 93 7.97 -13.30 -40.47
C GLY A 93 6.45 -13.51 -40.64
N SER A 94 6.02 -14.53 -41.39
CA SER A 94 4.61 -14.89 -41.47
C SER A 94 4.08 -15.42 -40.13
N GLY A 95 2.77 -15.24 -39.89
CA GLY A 95 2.12 -15.77 -38.69
C GLY A 95 2.24 -17.29 -38.59
N THR A 96 2.50 -17.80 -37.39
CA THR A 96 2.37 -19.22 -37.09
C THR A 96 0.90 -19.64 -37.08
N ALA A 97 0.62 -20.95 -37.00
CA ALA A 97 -0.73 -21.50 -36.88
C ALA A 97 -1.34 -21.26 -35.47
N SER A 98 -1.41 -20.00 -35.04
CA SER A 98 -1.88 -19.55 -33.73
C SER A 98 -1.09 -20.09 -32.53
N LEU A 99 0.23 -20.28 -32.68
CA LEU A 99 1.09 -20.70 -31.57
C LEU A 99 1.30 -19.55 -30.60
N THR A 100 1.13 -19.82 -29.30
CA THR A 100 1.42 -18.88 -28.22
C THR A 100 2.77 -19.20 -27.59
N GLY A 101 3.28 -18.31 -26.73
CA GLY A 101 4.41 -18.58 -25.83
C GLY A 101 4.30 -19.94 -25.12
N ALA A 102 3.12 -20.24 -24.58
CA ALA A 102 2.87 -21.46 -23.82
C ALA A 102 2.66 -22.71 -24.70
N SER A 103 1.98 -22.58 -25.84
CA SER A 103 1.64 -23.71 -26.72
C SER A 103 2.70 -24.01 -27.80
N GLY A 104 3.60 -23.08 -28.09
CA GLY A 104 4.70 -23.22 -29.04
C GLY A 104 6.06 -23.40 -28.33
N ALA A 105 6.77 -22.28 -28.11
CA ALA A 105 8.11 -22.29 -27.52
C ALA A 105 8.18 -22.97 -26.14
N GLY A 106 7.09 -22.94 -25.36
CA GLY A 106 7.04 -23.49 -24.00
C GLY A 106 7.33 -24.98 -23.89
N TYR A 107 6.82 -25.80 -24.81
CA TYR A 107 7.08 -27.25 -24.82
C TYR A 107 8.54 -27.55 -25.14
N LEU A 108 9.08 -26.92 -26.19
CA LEU A 108 10.49 -27.06 -26.55
C LEU A 108 11.42 -26.55 -25.45
N PHE A 109 11.07 -25.43 -24.81
CA PHE A 109 11.81 -24.91 -23.66
C PHE A 109 11.90 -25.94 -22.55
N ALA A 110 10.80 -26.62 -22.20
CA ALA A 110 10.81 -27.60 -21.12
C ALA A 110 11.74 -28.79 -21.42
N ASP A 111 11.73 -29.29 -22.66
CA ASP A 111 12.61 -30.38 -23.07
C ASP A 111 14.08 -29.96 -23.12
N VAL A 112 14.36 -28.76 -23.64
CA VAL A 112 15.71 -28.19 -23.68
C VAL A 112 16.23 -27.93 -22.27
N MET A 113 15.42 -27.35 -21.39
CA MET A 113 15.81 -27.05 -20.00
C MET A 113 16.05 -28.33 -19.18
N ARG A 114 15.27 -29.40 -19.41
CA ARG A 114 15.56 -30.73 -18.83
C ARG A 114 16.92 -31.23 -19.29
N ARG A 115 17.12 -31.28 -20.61
CA ARG A 115 18.38 -31.76 -21.20
C ARG A 115 19.61 -30.96 -20.75
N ALA A 116 19.47 -29.64 -20.61
CA ALA A 116 20.53 -28.72 -20.20
C ALA A 116 20.90 -28.82 -18.71
N MET A 117 20.07 -29.48 -17.91
CA MET A 117 20.26 -29.67 -16.47
C MET A 117 20.60 -31.12 -16.10
N ASP A 118 20.68 -32.03 -17.07
CA ASP A 118 20.96 -33.46 -16.84
C ASP A 118 22.37 -33.69 -16.23
N ASP A 119 23.33 -32.83 -16.53
CA ASP A 119 24.71 -32.87 -16.03
C ASP A 119 24.91 -32.08 -14.72
N VAL A 120 23.87 -31.39 -14.24
CA VAL A 120 23.94 -30.57 -13.02
C VAL A 120 23.64 -31.45 -11.80
N ALA A 121 24.71 -31.90 -11.13
CA ALA A 121 24.62 -32.79 -9.97
C ALA A 121 24.06 -32.12 -8.70
N ALA A 122 24.38 -30.84 -8.48
CA ALA A 122 23.89 -30.06 -7.34
C ALA A 122 23.32 -28.74 -7.84
N ARG A 123 22.15 -28.36 -7.31
CA ARG A 123 21.42 -27.16 -7.74
C ARG A 123 21.42 -26.14 -6.62
N ALA A 124 21.86 -24.93 -6.92
CA ALA A 124 21.82 -23.80 -6.01
C ALA A 124 20.41 -23.16 -6.00
N PRO A 125 20.05 -22.45 -4.93
CA PRO A 125 18.85 -21.62 -4.90
C PRO A 125 18.84 -20.60 -6.05
N LEU A 126 17.66 -20.27 -6.57
CA LEU A 126 17.49 -19.27 -7.63
C LEU A 126 17.91 -17.85 -7.20
N TRP A 127 17.88 -17.57 -5.90
CA TRP A 127 18.32 -16.32 -5.28
C TRP A 127 18.83 -16.62 -3.87
N ASP A 128 19.59 -15.69 -3.31
CA ASP A 128 19.98 -15.74 -1.90
C ASP A 128 18.74 -15.48 -1.01
N PRO A 129 18.35 -16.45 -0.15
CA PRO A 129 17.19 -16.31 0.74
C PRO A 129 17.26 -15.11 1.68
N GLU A 130 18.44 -14.55 1.98
CA GLU A 130 18.58 -13.40 2.88
C GLU A 130 18.14 -12.07 2.24
N LEU A 131 17.97 -12.05 0.91
CA LEU A 131 17.56 -10.87 0.15
C LEU A 131 16.05 -10.58 0.23
N LEU A 132 15.24 -11.58 0.55
CA LEU A 132 13.79 -11.46 0.64
C LEU A 132 13.30 -11.82 2.05
N VAL A 133 12.27 -11.13 2.52
CA VAL A 133 11.61 -11.39 3.81
C VAL A 133 10.16 -11.77 3.58
N ALA A 134 9.65 -12.69 4.38
CA ALA A 134 8.23 -13.04 4.36
C ALA A 134 7.39 -11.92 5.00
N VAL A 135 6.38 -11.44 4.28
CA VAL A 135 5.45 -10.40 4.72
C VAL A 135 4.03 -10.89 4.47
N ASP A 136 3.14 -10.65 5.44
CA ASP A 136 1.72 -10.91 5.26
C ASP A 136 1.09 -9.68 4.59
N VAL A 137 0.56 -9.88 3.38
CA VAL A 137 0.07 -8.80 2.51
C VAL A 137 -1.44 -8.89 2.37
N CYS A 138 -2.11 -7.76 2.38
CA CYS A 138 -3.53 -7.67 2.05
C CYS A 138 -3.72 -7.99 0.55
N PRO A 139 -4.52 -9.01 0.19
CA PRO A 139 -4.69 -9.42 -1.21
C PRO A 139 -5.38 -8.36 -2.07
N LEU A 140 -6.11 -7.42 -1.45
CA LEU A 140 -6.81 -6.35 -2.16
C LEU A 140 -5.93 -5.11 -2.37
N SER A 141 -5.26 -4.62 -1.33
CA SER A 141 -4.45 -3.40 -1.44
C SER A 141 -3.02 -3.65 -1.93
N GLY A 142 -2.50 -4.86 -1.75
CA GLY A 142 -1.09 -5.17 -2.01
C GLY A 142 -0.11 -4.56 -0.99
N ALA A 143 -0.62 -3.94 0.08
CA ALA A 143 0.16 -3.43 1.21
C ALA A 143 0.20 -4.47 2.35
N PRO A 144 1.14 -4.37 3.30
CA PRO A 144 1.15 -5.17 4.52
C PRO A 144 -0.24 -5.24 5.16
N ALA A 145 -0.66 -6.43 5.55
CA ALA A 145 -1.98 -6.65 6.12
C ALA A 145 -2.09 -5.88 7.46
N GLY A 146 -3.12 -5.05 7.57
CA GLY A 146 -3.45 -4.34 8.80
C GLY A 146 -4.40 -5.17 9.69
N PRO A 147 -4.66 -4.72 10.93
CA PRO A 147 -5.55 -5.41 11.86
C PRO A 147 -6.98 -5.62 11.34
N ALA A 148 -7.44 -4.74 10.45
CA ALA A 148 -8.76 -4.82 9.85
C ALA A 148 -8.83 -5.72 8.60
N CYS A 149 -7.71 -6.27 8.12
CA CYS A 149 -7.74 -7.19 6.99
C CYS A 149 -8.32 -8.55 7.43
N PRO A 150 -9.42 -9.02 6.83
CA PRO A 150 -10.01 -10.31 7.19
C PRO A 150 -9.14 -11.50 6.76
N GLU A 151 -8.35 -11.30 5.69
CA GLU A 151 -7.44 -12.28 5.14
C GLU A 151 -6.10 -11.63 4.79
N SER A 152 -5.04 -12.43 4.80
CA SER A 152 -3.72 -12.05 4.33
C SER A 152 -3.09 -13.18 3.52
N VAL A 153 -2.20 -12.82 2.60
CA VAL A 153 -1.41 -13.76 1.82
C VAL A 153 0.05 -13.52 2.13
N ARG A 154 0.75 -14.59 2.54
CA ARG A 154 2.19 -14.53 2.75
C ARG A 154 2.92 -14.40 1.42
N ARG A 155 3.73 -13.34 1.28
CA ARG A 155 4.59 -13.05 0.12
C ARG A 155 6.03 -12.86 0.55
N LEU A 156 6.95 -13.06 -0.38
CA LEU A 156 8.35 -12.69 -0.21
C LEU A 156 8.56 -11.30 -0.81
N GLU A 157 9.05 -10.38 0.01
CA GLU A 157 9.30 -9.00 -0.37
C GLU A 157 10.78 -8.67 -0.20
N ARG A 158 11.32 -7.80 -1.05
CA ARG A 158 12.71 -7.33 -0.94
C ARG A 158 12.97 -6.76 0.44
N ARG A 159 14.07 -7.18 1.07
CA ARG A 159 14.54 -6.58 2.31
C ARG A 159 15.03 -5.16 2.06
N ARG A 160 14.67 -4.22 2.94
CA ARG A 160 15.06 -2.80 2.85
C ARG A 160 16.57 -2.66 2.64
N GLY A 161 16.96 -2.04 1.52
CA GLY A 161 18.30 -1.51 1.30
C GLY A 161 18.39 -0.04 1.75
N GLU A 162 19.60 0.46 2.02
CA GLU A 162 19.84 1.87 2.44
C GLU A 162 19.35 2.94 1.43
N HIS A 163 18.97 2.54 0.20
CA HIS A 163 18.58 3.45 -0.89
C HIS A 163 17.23 3.11 -1.54
N ASP A 164 16.37 2.38 -0.83
CA ASP A 164 15.09 1.94 -1.38
C ASP A 164 13.96 2.92 -1.03
N HIS A 165 13.43 3.60 -2.06
CA HIS A 165 12.32 4.56 -1.94
C HIS A 165 10.93 3.92 -2.04
N THR A 166 10.84 2.59 -2.08
CA THR A 166 9.53 1.92 -2.04
C THR A 166 9.11 1.61 -0.60
N ASP A 167 8.49 2.59 0.06
CA ASP A 167 7.92 2.57 1.44
C ASP A 167 6.82 1.51 1.69
N ARG A 168 6.61 0.56 0.77
CA ARG A 168 5.46 -0.35 0.81
C ARG A 168 5.42 -1.27 2.02
N LEU A 169 6.53 -1.49 2.73
CA LEU A 169 6.55 -2.36 3.91
C LEU A 169 6.20 -1.64 5.22
N ASP A 170 6.28 -0.32 5.25
CA ASP A 170 6.08 0.46 6.48
C ASP A 170 4.62 0.95 6.61
N GLU A 171 3.90 1.01 5.50
CA GLU A 171 2.50 1.45 5.46
C GLU A 171 1.54 0.26 5.36
N PRO A 172 0.76 -0.06 6.41
CA PRO A 172 -0.20 -1.13 6.36
C PRO A 172 -1.39 -0.77 5.44
N CYS A 173 -2.20 -1.78 5.13
CA CYS A 173 -3.42 -1.63 4.35
C CYS A 173 -4.35 -0.54 4.92
N THR A 174 -4.58 0.51 4.14
CA THR A 174 -5.53 1.60 4.44
C THR A 174 -6.92 1.37 3.86
N MET A 175 -7.05 0.42 2.92
CA MET A 175 -8.33 0.05 2.29
C MET A 175 -9.24 -0.70 3.26
N HIS A 176 -8.70 -1.49 4.17
CA HIS A 176 -9.51 -2.20 5.17
C HIS A 176 -9.49 -1.40 6.47
N GLN A 177 -10.68 -1.04 6.95
CA GLN A 177 -10.83 -0.32 8.21
C GLN A 177 -11.90 -0.98 9.07
N HIS A 178 -11.72 -0.94 10.39
CA HIS A 178 -12.77 -1.33 11.31
C HIS A 178 -13.86 -0.26 11.32
N VAL A 179 -15.11 -0.71 11.32
CA VAL A 179 -16.29 0.14 11.29
C VAL A 179 -17.34 -0.30 12.31
N ARG A 180 -18.26 0.60 12.62
CA ARG A 180 -19.50 0.31 13.35
C ARG A 180 -20.68 0.98 12.67
N ARG A 181 -21.88 0.51 12.96
CA ARG A 181 -23.13 1.09 12.45
C ARG A 181 -23.27 2.53 12.93
N ASP A 182 -23.57 3.43 12.00
CA ASP A 182 -23.90 4.84 12.27
C ASP A 182 -25.08 5.22 11.38
N ALA A 183 -26.26 5.38 11.98
CA ALA A 183 -27.48 5.72 11.25
C ALA A 183 -27.46 7.16 10.69
N ALA A 184 -26.55 8.01 11.16
CA ALA A 184 -26.39 9.38 10.67
C ALA A 184 -25.45 9.45 9.46
N ALA A 185 -24.63 8.42 9.23
CA ALA A 185 -23.72 8.36 8.10
C ALA A 185 -24.46 7.95 6.81
N ALA A 186 -24.09 8.57 5.69
CA ALA A 186 -24.68 8.26 4.38
C ALA A 186 -24.45 6.80 3.97
N SER A 187 -23.29 6.23 4.33
CA SER A 187 -22.99 4.81 4.12
C SER A 187 -23.66 3.87 5.13
N GLY A 188 -24.24 4.40 6.21
CA GLY A 188 -24.73 3.63 7.36
C GLY A 188 -23.62 3.11 8.28
N TRP A 189 -22.37 3.55 8.05
CA TRP A 189 -21.17 3.14 8.78
C TRP A 189 -20.31 4.34 9.19
N ARG A 190 -19.50 4.14 10.21
CA ARG A 190 -18.43 5.04 10.66
C ARG A 190 -17.19 4.22 10.96
N CYS A 191 -16.01 4.73 10.63
CA CYS A 191 -14.77 4.09 11.05
C CYS A 191 -14.60 4.15 12.56
N ASP A 192 -14.26 3.02 13.12
CA ASP A 192 -14.02 2.80 14.54
C ASP A 192 -12.81 1.87 14.68
N PRO A 193 -11.61 2.41 14.95
CA PRO A 193 -10.40 1.62 15.10
C PRO A 193 -10.48 0.52 16.18
N ARG A 194 -11.38 0.67 17.16
CA ARG A 194 -11.63 -0.30 18.24
C ARG A 194 -12.74 -1.30 17.90
N GLY A 195 -13.38 -1.14 16.74
CA GLY A 195 -14.39 -2.05 16.24
C GLY A 195 -13.79 -3.39 15.81
N THR A 196 -14.67 -4.35 15.52
CA THR A 196 -14.30 -5.70 15.04
C THR A 196 -14.86 -6.02 13.66
N THR A 197 -15.73 -5.15 13.13
CA THR A 197 -16.32 -5.34 11.80
C THR A 197 -15.43 -4.67 10.79
N SER A 198 -14.83 -5.43 9.89
CA SER A 198 -14.03 -4.89 8.80
C SER A 198 -14.91 -4.43 7.65
N ALA A 199 -14.52 -3.32 7.01
CA ALA A 199 -15.07 -2.84 5.76
C ALA A 199 -13.95 -2.51 4.77
N VAL A 200 -14.25 -2.62 3.48
CA VAL A 200 -13.44 -2.03 2.42
C VAL A 200 -13.89 -0.58 2.23
N VAL A 201 -13.02 0.36 2.57
CA VAL A 201 -13.20 1.79 2.34
C VAL A 201 -12.52 2.15 1.03
N LEU A 202 -13.29 2.62 0.06
CA LEU A 202 -12.78 3.15 -1.20
C LEU A 202 -12.91 4.67 -1.22
N GLY A 203 -11.94 5.36 -1.81
CA GLY A 203 -12.01 6.81 -1.98
C GLY A 203 -13.20 7.24 -2.83
N ASP A 204 -13.55 8.53 -2.76
CA ASP A 204 -14.77 9.10 -3.36
C ASP A 204 -14.92 8.86 -4.86
N ALA A 205 -13.80 8.67 -5.58
CA ALA A 205 -13.80 8.30 -6.99
C ALA A 205 -14.58 7.01 -7.30
N TYR A 206 -14.83 6.16 -6.30
CA TYR A 206 -15.56 4.90 -6.44
C TYR A 206 -17.02 4.98 -6.00
N GLU A 207 -17.52 6.13 -5.56
CA GLU A 207 -18.88 6.26 -5.02
C GLU A 207 -19.96 5.88 -6.04
N GLU A 208 -19.89 6.43 -7.26
CA GLU A 208 -20.82 6.09 -8.34
C GLU A 208 -20.77 4.59 -8.68
N TRP A 209 -19.56 4.03 -8.69
CA TRP A 209 -19.37 2.61 -8.96
C TRP A 209 -19.98 1.73 -7.86
N LEU A 210 -19.82 2.10 -6.58
CA LEU A 210 -20.38 1.40 -5.44
C LEU A 210 -21.91 1.43 -5.46
N LEU A 211 -22.51 2.57 -5.79
CA LEU A 211 -23.95 2.70 -5.98
C LEU A 211 -24.47 1.82 -7.12
N ALA A 212 -23.72 1.74 -8.23
CA ALA A 212 -24.12 0.97 -9.40
C ALA A 212 -23.94 -0.55 -9.24
N HIS A 213 -22.97 -1.01 -8.45
CA HIS A 213 -22.61 -2.43 -8.37
C HIS A 213 -22.98 -3.11 -7.04
N GLY A 214 -23.31 -2.34 -6.00
CA GLY A 214 -23.66 -2.87 -4.68
C GLY A 214 -22.52 -3.64 -3.99
N PRO A 215 -22.74 -4.15 -2.77
CA PRO A 215 -21.73 -4.91 -2.04
C PRO A 215 -21.43 -6.22 -2.79
N ARG A 216 -20.16 -6.41 -3.18
CA ARG A 216 -19.71 -7.64 -3.86
C ARG A 216 -19.52 -8.83 -2.93
N ASP A 217 -19.41 -8.57 -1.64
CA ASP A 217 -19.22 -9.56 -0.57
C ASP A 217 -20.27 -9.30 0.53
N PRO A 218 -21.13 -10.28 0.87
CA PRO A 218 -22.09 -10.14 1.96
C PRO A 218 -21.44 -10.11 3.35
N THR A 219 -20.16 -10.48 3.49
CA THR A 219 -19.44 -10.56 4.77
C THR A 219 -18.61 -9.31 5.07
N THR A 220 -18.01 -8.69 4.05
CA THR A 220 -17.25 -7.45 4.18
C THR A 220 -17.95 -6.34 3.39
N PRO A 221 -18.56 -5.33 4.03
CA PRO A 221 -19.17 -4.21 3.32
C PRO A 221 -18.13 -3.38 2.57
N TRP A 222 -18.48 -2.92 1.37
CA TRP A 222 -17.70 -1.98 0.56
C TRP A 222 -18.40 -0.63 0.61
N ILE A 223 -17.70 0.41 1.07
CA ILE A 223 -18.27 1.73 1.36
C ILE A 223 -17.38 2.85 0.82
N SER A 224 -17.98 4.00 0.52
CA SER A 224 -17.25 5.20 0.12
C SER A 224 -16.70 5.93 1.34
N GLU A 225 -15.51 6.50 1.21
CA GLU A 225 -14.86 7.33 2.21
C GLU A 225 -15.72 8.55 2.58
N GLY A 226 -16.15 9.35 1.60
CA GLY A 226 -16.94 10.56 1.80
C GLY A 226 -18.33 10.32 2.39
N GLY A 227 -18.87 9.12 2.24
CA GLY A 227 -20.12 8.69 2.90
C GLY A 227 -19.93 8.13 4.30
N THR A 228 -18.68 7.92 4.74
CA THR A 228 -18.34 7.18 5.97
C THR A 228 -17.43 8.02 6.87
N PRO A 229 -18.03 8.75 7.84
CA PRO A 229 -17.26 9.60 8.75
C PRO A 229 -16.14 8.84 9.48
N GLY A 230 -15.01 9.52 9.66
CA GLY A 230 -13.84 8.98 10.33
C GLY A 230 -13.03 8.01 9.47
N CYS A 231 -13.48 7.69 8.25
CA CYS A 231 -12.68 7.00 7.25
C CYS A 231 -12.04 8.03 6.31
N GLY A 232 -10.90 7.67 5.75
CA GLY A 232 -10.03 8.61 5.03
C GLY A 232 -8.80 8.89 5.85
N ASP A 233 -7.69 8.33 5.38
CA ASP A 233 -6.44 8.28 6.13
C ASP A 233 -5.89 9.70 6.33
N PRO A 234 -5.05 9.87 7.35
CA PRO A 234 -3.67 9.97 6.93
C PRO A 234 -2.79 9.12 7.83
N GLY A 235 -2.03 8.23 7.19
CA GLY A 235 -0.94 7.51 7.78
C GLY A 235 -0.12 8.48 8.62
N GLY A 236 -0.07 8.22 9.93
CA GLY A 236 0.91 8.79 10.85
C GLY A 236 0.87 10.29 11.14
N GLN A 237 -0.02 11.11 10.56
CA GLN A 237 -0.04 12.55 10.86
C GLN A 237 -0.86 12.85 12.11
N THR A 238 -0.19 13.18 13.21
CA THR A 238 -0.82 13.74 14.41
C THR A 238 -1.34 15.15 14.09
N PRO A 239 -2.66 15.41 14.12
CA PRO A 239 -3.22 16.72 13.81
C PRO A 239 -2.72 17.77 14.81
N THR A 240 -2.48 18.98 14.34
CA THR A 240 -2.15 20.13 15.19
C THR A 240 -3.38 20.99 15.41
N LEU A 241 -3.77 21.17 16.67
CA LEU A 241 -4.85 22.04 17.12
C LEU A 241 -4.27 23.41 17.50
N ARG A 242 -4.62 24.44 16.75
CA ARG A 242 -4.16 25.81 16.96
C ARG A 242 -5.33 26.69 17.36
N VAL A 243 -5.25 27.34 18.53
CA VAL A 243 -6.20 28.41 18.89
C VAL A 243 -5.91 29.62 18.01
N SER A 244 -6.76 29.89 17.01
CA SER A 244 -6.59 31.00 16.07
C SER A 244 -7.22 32.29 16.57
N THR A 245 -8.27 32.18 17.38
CA THR A 245 -8.95 33.30 18.03
C THR A 245 -9.14 32.94 19.50
N PRO A 246 -8.78 33.81 20.45
CA PRO A 246 -7.93 34.98 20.24
C PRO A 246 -6.52 34.57 19.78
N ALA A 247 -5.89 35.39 18.96
CA ALA A 247 -4.53 35.13 18.49
C ALA A 247 -3.54 35.18 19.66
N ASN A 248 -2.47 34.39 19.59
CA ASN A 248 -1.45 34.38 20.64
C ASN A 248 -0.84 35.78 20.83
N GLY A 249 -0.76 36.23 22.08
CA GLY A 249 -0.34 37.58 22.45
C GLY A 249 -1.45 38.64 22.47
N SER A 250 -2.71 38.27 22.25
CA SER A 250 -3.82 39.25 22.28
C SER A 250 -3.99 39.87 23.67
N VAL A 251 -4.29 41.17 23.68
CA VAL A 251 -4.75 41.91 24.86
C VAL A 251 -6.23 42.22 24.70
N ILE A 252 -7.06 41.72 25.61
CA ILE A 252 -8.52 41.88 25.61
C ILE A 252 -8.89 42.83 26.75
N LEU A 253 -9.67 43.87 26.44
CA LEU A 253 -10.12 44.86 27.41
C LEU A 253 -11.56 44.56 27.85
N LEU A 254 -11.78 44.44 29.15
CA LEU A 254 -13.11 44.30 29.74
C LEU A 254 -13.85 45.64 29.71
N GLY A 255 -15.07 45.63 29.18
CA GLY A 255 -15.92 46.80 29.12
C GLY A 255 -16.37 47.24 30.52
N ALA A 256 -16.38 48.55 30.78
CA ALA A 256 -16.82 49.12 32.05
C ALA A 256 -18.34 48.97 32.34
N ARG A 257 -19.13 48.48 31.37
CA ARG A 257 -20.59 48.31 31.45
C ARG A 257 -20.99 46.86 31.19
N GLY A 258 -20.79 46.04 32.20
CA GLY A 258 -21.20 44.64 32.26
C GLY A 258 -20.49 43.98 33.43
N GLY A 259 -21.20 43.24 34.29
CA GLY A 259 -20.53 42.46 35.33
C GLY A 259 -19.46 41.56 34.71
N ALA A 260 -18.34 41.33 35.39
CA ALA A 260 -17.24 40.50 34.87
C ALA A 260 -17.71 39.10 34.42
N GLU A 261 -18.82 38.60 34.98
CA GLU A 261 -19.42 37.32 34.59
C GLU A 261 -20.22 37.33 33.28
N ALA A 262 -20.56 38.50 32.73
CA ALA A 262 -21.36 38.64 31.51
C ALA A 262 -20.53 38.79 30.23
N GLN A 263 -19.20 39.00 30.36
CA GLN A 263 -18.31 39.20 29.22
C GLN A 263 -17.66 37.87 28.84
N VAL A 264 -17.60 37.61 27.53
CA VAL A 264 -17.09 36.35 26.98
C VAL A 264 -16.02 36.59 25.94
N ILE A 265 -15.13 35.60 25.78
CA ILE A 265 -14.10 35.56 24.75
C ILE A 265 -14.52 34.47 23.75
N GLU A 266 -14.56 34.82 22.47
CA GLU A 266 -14.73 33.83 21.41
C GLU A 266 -13.43 33.07 21.18
N VAL A 267 -13.55 31.74 21.13
CA VAL A 267 -12.46 30.83 20.86
C VAL A 267 -12.72 30.10 19.55
N GLU A 268 -11.78 30.22 18.62
CA GLU A 268 -11.77 29.46 17.37
C GLU A 268 -10.53 28.57 17.30
N VAL A 269 -10.72 27.31 16.94
CA VAL A 269 -9.62 26.34 16.79
C VAL A 269 -9.48 25.92 15.34
N ARG A 270 -8.27 26.05 14.80
CA ARG A 270 -7.90 25.51 13.48
C ARG A 270 -7.18 24.19 13.62
N VAL A 271 -7.44 23.29 12.67
CA VAL A 271 -6.79 21.99 12.57
C VAL A 271 -5.86 21.97 11.37
N GLU A 272 -4.63 21.51 11.58
CA GLU A 272 -3.63 21.34 10.52
C GLU A 272 -3.12 19.88 10.48
N PRO A 273 -3.19 19.20 9.33
CA PRO A 273 -3.89 19.60 8.09
C PRO A 273 -5.43 19.67 8.27
N PRO A 274 -6.15 20.57 7.57
CA PRO A 274 -7.60 20.75 7.71
C PRO A 274 -8.44 19.50 7.45
N ALA A 275 -7.95 18.58 6.60
CA ALA A 275 -8.60 17.31 6.31
C ALA A 275 -8.81 16.44 7.57
N LEU A 276 -7.98 16.62 8.60
CA LEU A 276 -8.08 15.91 9.88
C LEU A 276 -9.13 16.47 10.83
N ALA A 277 -9.76 17.61 10.52
CA ALA A 277 -10.74 18.21 11.41
C ALA A 277 -11.92 17.26 11.72
N ALA A 278 -12.33 16.45 10.74
CA ALA A 278 -13.46 15.54 10.88
C ALA A 278 -13.16 14.33 11.80
N SER A 279 -11.90 13.97 12.02
CA SER A 279 -11.51 12.82 12.84
C SER A 279 -11.47 13.10 14.35
N LEU A 280 -11.50 14.37 14.75
CA LEU A 280 -11.30 14.81 16.14
C LEU A 280 -12.56 14.80 17.00
N GLY A 281 -13.75 14.68 16.40
CA GLY A 281 -15.02 14.66 17.13
C GLY A 281 -15.29 15.98 17.87
N GLU A 282 -15.50 15.91 19.19
CA GLU A 282 -15.68 17.07 20.07
C GLU A 282 -14.34 17.50 20.68
N LEU A 283 -14.10 18.80 20.78
CA LEU A 283 -12.94 19.38 21.47
C LEU A 283 -13.34 19.97 22.83
N GLU A 284 -12.46 19.81 23.80
CA GLU A 284 -12.46 20.54 25.07
C GLU A 284 -11.56 21.78 24.94
N ILE A 285 -12.13 22.96 25.22
CA ILE A 285 -11.37 24.20 25.40
C ILE A 285 -10.93 24.26 26.85
N VAL A 286 -9.63 24.31 27.08
CA VAL A 286 -9.01 24.33 28.39
C VAL A 286 -8.35 25.67 28.61
N VAL A 287 -8.69 26.31 29.73
CA VAL A 287 -8.13 27.60 30.17
C VAL A 287 -7.44 27.36 31.51
N ASP A 288 -6.13 27.63 31.56
CA ASP A 288 -5.30 27.46 32.76
C ASP A 288 -5.42 26.07 33.41
N GLY A 289 -5.62 25.03 32.60
CA GLY A 289 -5.74 23.64 33.04
C GLY A 289 -7.16 23.16 33.37
N GLU A 290 -8.15 24.04 33.36
CA GLU A 290 -9.56 23.68 33.57
C GLU A 290 -10.37 23.71 32.27
N VAL A 291 -11.29 22.75 32.10
CA VAL A 291 -12.19 22.72 30.93
C VAL A 291 -13.20 23.86 31.04
N ALA A 292 -13.08 24.86 30.17
CA ALA A 292 -13.92 26.04 30.15
C ALA A 292 -15.12 25.90 29.20
N ALA A 293 -14.98 25.14 28.12
CA ALA A 293 -16.05 24.88 27.15
C ALA A 293 -15.81 23.59 26.35
N ARG A 294 -16.83 23.14 25.62
CA ARG A 294 -16.77 22.05 24.64
C ARG A 294 -17.30 22.53 23.29
N THR A 295 -16.76 22.03 22.18
CA THR A 295 -17.19 22.43 20.84
C THR A 295 -16.99 21.34 19.79
N GLY A 296 -17.92 21.24 18.84
CA GLY A 296 -17.79 20.43 17.64
C GLY A 296 -17.44 21.27 16.41
N TRP A 297 -17.16 20.64 15.27
CA TRP A 297 -16.87 21.35 14.00
C TRP A 297 -17.96 22.39 13.69
N PRO A 298 -17.63 23.66 13.37
CA PRO A 298 -16.32 24.22 12.99
C PRO A 298 -15.45 24.73 14.16
N PHE A 299 -15.52 24.10 15.33
CA PHE A 299 -14.69 24.32 16.52
C PHE A 299 -14.68 25.77 17.01
N ARG A 300 -15.88 26.25 17.35
CA ARG A 300 -16.12 27.58 17.93
C ARG A 300 -16.77 27.46 19.30
N ALA A 301 -16.26 28.19 20.27
CA ALA A 301 -16.81 28.23 21.63
C ALA A 301 -16.74 29.65 22.20
N THR A 302 -17.46 29.90 23.28
CA THR A 302 -17.30 31.08 24.12
C THR A 302 -16.84 30.66 25.51
N ILE A 303 -15.88 31.38 26.06
CA ILE A 303 -15.38 31.19 27.43
C ILE A 303 -15.60 32.47 28.25
N PRO A 304 -15.76 32.40 29.59
CA PRO A 304 -15.86 33.58 30.43
C PRO A 304 -14.60 34.46 30.37
N ALA A 305 -14.76 35.77 30.27
CA ALA A 305 -13.65 36.73 30.27
C ALA A 305 -13.26 37.11 31.71
N ARG A 306 -12.26 36.42 32.28
CA ARG A 306 -11.70 36.73 33.60
C ARG A 306 -10.49 37.63 33.45
N ALA A 307 -10.31 38.58 34.37
CA ALA A 307 -9.13 39.44 34.37
C ALA A 307 -7.89 38.65 34.79
N GLY A 308 -6.80 38.78 34.05
CA GLY A 308 -5.58 38.02 34.28
C GLY A 308 -4.83 37.69 32.99
N ASP A 309 -3.73 36.96 33.14
CA ASP A 309 -3.02 36.34 32.02
C ASP A 309 -3.46 34.88 31.95
N HIS A 310 -3.85 34.43 30.75
CA HIS A 310 -4.47 33.13 30.54
C HIS A 310 -3.79 32.37 29.41
N GLU A 311 -3.66 31.05 29.58
CA GLU A 311 -3.30 30.14 28.49
C GLU A 311 -4.54 29.35 28.05
N ILE A 312 -4.88 29.47 26.77
CA ILE A 312 -6.00 28.78 26.14
C ILE A 312 -5.43 27.67 25.24
N LEU A 313 -5.89 26.45 25.44
CA LEU A 313 -5.57 25.31 24.57
C LEU A 313 -6.85 24.55 24.20
N ALA A 314 -6.78 23.75 23.14
CA ALA A 314 -7.85 22.86 22.73
C ALA A 314 -7.32 21.43 22.64
N ARG A 315 -8.10 20.45 23.13
CA ARG A 315 -7.76 19.02 23.03
C ARG A 315 -8.98 18.18 22.64
N PRO A 316 -8.81 16.99 22.04
CA PRO A 316 -9.91 16.05 21.84
C PRO A 316 -10.57 15.69 23.18
N ALA A 317 -11.91 15.60 23.19
CA ALA A 317 -12.66 15.08 24.32
C ALA A 317 -12.48 13.56 24.49
N ASP A 318 -12.18 12.84 23.40
CA ASP A 318 -11.82 11.42 23.45
C ASP A 318 -10.32 11.27 23.82
N PRO A 319 -9.99 10.71 25.00
CA PRO A 319 -8.61 10.53 25.43
C PRO A 319 -7.82 9.53 24.57
N GLY A 320 -8.49 8.78 23.69
CA GLY A 320 -7.86 7.88 22.73
C GLY A 320 -7.29 8.57 21.47
N LEU A 321 -7.64 9.84 21.23
CA LEU A 321 -7.18 10.58 20.06
C LEU A 321 -5.92 11.38 20.39
N SER A 322 -4.88 11.22 19.58
CA SER A 322 -3.62 11.96 19.71
C SER A 322 -3.64 13.21 18.82
N ALA A 323 -3.24 14.36 19.39
CA ALA A 323 -3.08 15.62 18.68
C ALA A 323 -1.91 16.43 19.27
N ARG A 324 -1.30 17.30 18.48
CA ARG A 324 -0.38 18.35 18.96
C ARG A 324 -1.20 19.59 19.29
N PHE A 325 -0.82 20.29 20.35
CA PHE A 325 -1.55 21.46 20.81
C PHE A 325 -0.68 22.70 20.71
N GLU A 326 -1.19 23.73 20.06
CA GLU A 326 -0.58 25.05 20.02
C GLU A 326 -1.47 26.03 20.79
N PRO A 327 -1.11 26.33 22.05
CA PRO A 327 -1.90 27.21 22.90
C PRO A 327 -1.81 28.67 22.45
N SER A 328 -2.81 29.46 22.83
CA SER A 328 -2.81 30.91 22.74
C SER A 328 -2.72 31.51 24.14
N ARG A 329 -1.71 32.35 24.36
CA ARG A 329 -1.55 33.12 25.59
C ARG A 329 -2.10 34.51 25.40
N ILE A 330 -2.97 34.95 26.31
CA ILE A 330 -3.63 36.24 26.23
C ILE A 330 -3.57 36.98 27.56
N ALA A 331 -3.75 38.29 27.49
CA ALA A 331 -3.89 39.16 28.65
C ALA A 331 -5.28 39.79 28.63
N VAL A 332 -6.07 39.55 29.66
CA VAL A 332 -7.37 40.20 29.87
C VAL A 332 -7.19 41.28 30.92
N ARG A 333 -7.61 42.51 30.61
CA ARG A 333 -7.41 43.71 31.44
C ARG A 333 -8.70 44.49 31.65
#